data_AF-A0A959BKN7-F1
#
_entry.id   AF-A0A959BKN7-F1
#
_cell.length_a   1.000
_cell.length_b   1.000
_cell.length_c   1.000
_cell.angle_alpha   90.00
_cell.angle_beta   90.00
_cell.angle_gamma   90.00
#
_symmetry.space_group_name_H-M   'P 1'
#
loop_
_entity.id
_entity.type
_entity.pdbx_description
1 polymer ?
#
loop_
_entity_poly.entity_id
_entity_poly.type
_entity_poly.pdbx_seq_one_letter_code
_entity_poly.pdbx_strand_id
1 'polypeptide(L)'
;MYRIIILFLFIGALSSCSRNKGKTQGDLQRIYLAINEGQLDKVNDMLVPENKLSASPLESDGYTKELYGQVHVLESISIGDDEMVIYKLEKHERNRGVIRRMGTEDFKERQEAGEVKSVNEDSGVIVYSERQMAFRVKMADGEYRYIIDPTDKALNVHFPKKRKEVEQLIEKYFPGGVK
;
A
#
# COMPACT_ATOMS: atom_id res chain seq x y z
N MET A 1 -62.15 2.59 -9.74
CA MET A 1 -61.54 1.24 -9.82
C MET A 1 -60.07 1.41 -10.22
N TYR A 2 -59.20 0.58 -9.64
CA TYR A 2 -57.79 0.87 -9.31
C TYR A 2 -56.81 1.05 -10.49
N ARG A 3 -55.81 1.91 -10.23
CA ARG A 3 -54.58 2.16 -10.99
C ARG A 3 -53.65 0.95 -10.98
N ILE A 4 -52.89 0.70 -12.04
CA ILE A 4 -51.57 0.07 -11.97
C ILE A 4 -50.60 0.85 -12.85
N ILE A 5 -49.69 1.55 -12.17
CA ILE A 5 -48.51 2.21 -12.73
C ILE A 5 -47.43 1.13 -12.84
N ILE A 6 -46.91 0.89 -14.04
CA ILE A 6 -45.76 0.01 -14.24
C ILE A 6 -44.51 0.80 -13.83
N LEU A 7 -44.08 0.55 -12.60
CA LEU A 7 -42.82 1.00 -12.02
C LEU A 7 -41.69 0.17 -12.66
N PHE A 8 -40.92 0.77 -13.57
CA PHE A 8 -39.68 0.14 -14.02
C PHE A 8 -38.66 0.16 -12.89
N LEU A 9 -38.39 -1.04 -12.37
CA LEU A 9 -37.27 -1.41 -11.52
C LEU A 9 -35.94 -0.95 -12.15
N PHE A 10 -35.32 0.08 -11.60
CA PHE A 10 -33.86 0.24 -11.66
C PHE A 10 -33.27 -0.49 -10.44
N ILE A 11 -33.17 -1.81 -10.53
CA ILE A 11 -32.44 -2.62 -9.56
C ILE A 11 -30.94 -2.51 -9.85
N GLY A 12 -30.24 -1.81 -8.95
CA GLY A 12 -29.01 -2.31 -8.37
C GLY A 12 -27.74 -2.34 -9.21
N ALA A 13 -27.15 -1.17 -9.49
CA ALA A 13 -25.70 -1.06 -9.74
C ALA A 13 -24.91 -1.07 -8.41
N LEU A 14 -25.19 -2.05 -7.54
CA LEU A 14 -24.58 -2.19 -6.21
C LEU A 14 -24.10 -3.63 -6.02
N SER A 15 -23.12 -4.11 -6.80
CA SER A 15 -22.58 -5.47 -6.59
C SER A 15 -21.17 -5.76 -7.14
N SER A 16 -20.22 -4.81 -7.12
CA SER A 16 -18.79 -5.15 -7.34
C SER A 16 -17.79 -4.54 -6.35
N CYS A 17 -18.25 -3.82 -5.32
CA CYS A 17 -17.34 -3.04 -4.46
C CYS A 17 -16.86 -3.76 -3.16
N SER A 18 -16.98 -5.10 -3.03
CA SER A 18 -16.73 -5.77 -1.73
C SER A 18 -15.84 -7.02 -1.73
N ARG A 19 -15.67 -7.75 -2.84
CA ARG A 19 -14.82 -8.97 -2.85
C ARG A 19 -13.32 -8.71 -3.10
N ASN A 20 -12.97 -7.74 -3.95
CA ASN A 20 -11.56 -7.49 -4.28
C ASN A 20 -10.79 -6.82 -3.13
N LYS A 21 -11.43 -5.98 -2.31
CA LYS A 21 -10.75 -5.25 -1.23
C LYS A 21 -10.11 -6.19 -0.20
N GLY A 22 -10.82 -7.24 0.21
CA GLY A 22 -10.29 -8.23 1.16
C GLY A 22 -9.15 -9.07 0.58
N LYS A 23 -9.25 -9.47 -0.69
CA LYS A 23 -8.18 -10.18 -1.40
C LYS A 23 -6.93 -9.29 -1.53
N THR A 24 -7.09 -8.07 -2.03
CA THR A 24 -6.00 -7.12 -2.21
C THR A 24 -5.29 -6.79 -0.90
N GLN A 25 -6.04 -6.56 0.19
CA GLN A 25 -5.43 -6.37 1.51
C GLN A 25 -4.65 -7.60 1.98
N GLY A 26 -5.21 -8.80 1.80
CA GLY A 26 -4.53 -10.04 2.14
C GLY A 26 -3.27 -10.27 1.32
N ASP A 27 -3.29 -9.92 0.05
CA ASP A 27 -2.13 -10.05 -0.86
C ASP A 27 -1.01 -9.09 -0.45
N LEU A 28 -1.34 -7.80 -0.22
CA LEU A 28 -0.38 -6.82 0.28
C LEU A 28 0.17 -7.20 1.67
N GLN A 29 -0.67 -7.68 2.58
CA GLN A 29 -0.23 -8.15 3.90
C GLN A 29 0.77 -9.32 3.77
N ARG A 30 0.57 -10.23 2.82
CA ARG A 30 1.51 -11.34 2.56
C ARG A 30 2.83 -10.85 2.00
N ILE A 31 2.83 -9.85 1.10
CA ILE A 31 4.05 -9.22 0.58
C ILE A 31 4.88 -8.67 1.74
N TYR A 32 4.30 -7.79 2.57
CA TYR A 32 5.03 -7.14 3.65
C TYR A 32 5.46 -8.11 4.76
N LEU A 33 4.66 -9.14 5.06
CA LEU A 33 5.08 -10.20 5.98
C LEU A 33 6.25 -11.02 5.43
N ALA A 34 6.22 -11.38 4.14
CA ALA A 34 7.32 -12.11 3.53
C ALA A 34 8.62 -11.26 3.48
N ILE A 35 8.50 -9.93 3.34
CA ILE A 35 9.63 -9.01 3.50
C ILE A 35 10.20 -9.08 4.93
N ASN A 36 9.35 -9.00 5.96
CA ASN A 36 9.78 -9.13 7.36
C ASN A 36 10.52 -10.45 7.64
N GLU A 37 10.10 -11.53 6.99
CA GLU A 37 10.68 -12.87 7.13
C GLU A 37 11.93 -13.10 6.25
N GLY A 38 12.32 -12.12 5.43
CA GLY A 38 13.45 -12.24 4.50
C GLY A 38 13.20 -13.20 3.33
N GLN A 39 11.94 -13.54 3.04
CA GLN A 39 11.55 -14.49 2.00
C GLN A 39 11.38 -13.79 0.65
N LEU A 40 12.48 -13.24 0.12
CA LEU A 40 12.47 -12.43 -1.11
C LEU A 40 11.93 -13.18 -2.33
N ASP A 41 12.13 -14.49 -2.43
CA ASP A 41 11.58 -15.29 -3.53
C ASP A 41 10.05 -15.24 -3.55
N LYS A 42 9.40 -15.41 -2.39
CA LYS A 42 7.93 -15.32 -2.26
C LYS A 42 7.41 -13.92 -2.54
N VAL A 43 8.16 -12.89 -2.13
CA VAL A 43 7.83 -11.49 -2.48
C VAL A 43 7.89 -11.31 -3.99
N ASN A 44 8.99 -11.74 -4.60
CA ASN A 44 9.27 -11.55 -6.01
C ASN A 44 8.33 -12.33 -6.94
N ASP A 45 7.69 -13.40 -6.46
CA ASP A 45 6.61 -14.10 -7.19
C ASP A 45 5.32 -13.27 -7.25
N MET A 46 5.08 -12.42 -6.25
CA MET A 46 3.92 -11.54 -6.17
C MET A 46 4.13 -10.17 -6.83
N LEU A 47 5.39 -9.79 -7.09
CA LEU A 47 5.74 -8.50 -7.70
C LEU A 47 5.94 -8.63 -9.22
N VAL A 48 5.72 -7.53 -9.93
CA VAL A 48 6.12 -7.46 -11.34
C VAL A 48 7.65 -7.59 -11.48
N PRO A 49 8.17 -8.10 -12.61
CA PRO A 49 9.61 -8.28 -12.81
C PRO A 49 10.44 -7.01 -12.56
N GLU A 50 9.91 -5.84 -12.90
CA GLU A 50 10.58 -4.54 -12.78
C GLU A 50 10.72 -4.05 -11.34
N ASN A 51 9.98 -4.66 -10.41
CA ASN A 51 9.86 -4.22 -9.01
C ASN A 51 10.34 -5.30 -8.03
N LYS A 52 10.95 -6.38 -8.54
CA LYS A 52 11.59 -7.42 -7.73
C LYS A 52 12.68 -6.83 -6.84
N LEU A 53 12.72 -7.33 -5.61
CA LEU A 53 13.67 -6.92 -4.59
C LEU A 53 14.90 -7.82 -4.62
N SER A 54 16.09 -7.22 -4.62
CA SER A 54 17.38 -7.91 -4.51
C SER A 54 17.89 -8.00 -3.08
N ALA A 55 17.35 -7.18 -2.17
CA ALA A 55 17.64 -7.16 -0.74
C ALA A 55 16.38 -6.73 0.02
N SER A 56 16.37 -6.94 1.34
CA SER A 56 15.30 -6.42 2.20
C SER A 56 15.30 -4.89 2.17
N PRO A 57 14.15 -4.23 1.99
CA PRO A 57 14.02 -2.78 2.07
C PRO A 57 13.97 -2.27 3.52
N LEU A 58 13.87 -3.17 4.52
CA LEU A 58 13.84 -2.79 5.93
C LEU A 58 15.25 -2.53 6.44
N GLU A 59 15.42 -1.39 7.11
CA GLU A 59 16.68 -1.09 7.77
C GLU A 59 16.86 -1.99 9.00
N SER A 60 18.04 -2.58 9.09
CA SER A 60 18.49 -3.24 10.30
C SER A 60 19.96 -2.92 10.51
N ASP A 61 20.23 -2.09 11.51
CA ASP A 61 21.56 -1.94 12.08
C ASP A 61 21.54 -2.46 13.53
N GLY A 62 22.69 -2.55 14.19
CA GLY A 62 22.77 -3.10 15.55
C GLY A 62 21.92 -2.37 16.61
N TYR A 63 21.33 -1.21 16.26
CA TYR A 63 20.58 -0.32 17.15
C TYR A 63 19.10 -0.20 16.77
N THR A 64 18.79 -0.25 15.48
CA THR A 64 17.47 -0.07 14.91
C THR A 64 17.07 -1.30 14.12
N LYS A 65 15.88 -1.83 14.41
CA LYS A 65 15.24 -2.88 13.62
C LYS A 65 13.87 -2.43 13.17
N GLU A 66 13.67 -2.36 11.87
CA GLU A 66 12.38 -2.06 11.28
C GLU A 66 11.62 -3.34 10.92
N LEU A 67 10.31 -3.28 11.07
CA LEU A 67 9.37 -4.32 10.67
C LEU A 67 8.10 -3.66 10.13
N TYR A 68 7.53 -4.23 9.07
CA TYR A 68 6.19 -3.85 8.65
C TYR A 68 5.14 -4.47 9.57
N GLY A 69 4.12 -3.68 9.93
CA GLY A 69 2.97 -4.08 10.73
C GLY A 69 1.77 -4.44 9.87
N GLN A 70 0.60 -3.90 10.24
CA GLN A 70 -0.64 -4.17 9.51
C GLN A 70 -0.76 -3.34 8.23
N VAL A 71 -1.36 -3.96 7.21
CA VAL A 71 -1.82 -3.30 5.99
C VAL A 71 -3.33 -3.08 6.06
N HIS A 72 -3.76 -1.85 5.80
CA HIS A 72 -5.17 -1.51 5.70
C HIS A 72 -5.48 -0.83 4.38
N VAL A 73 -6.22 -1.50 3.49
CA VAL A 73 -6.62 -0.91 2.21
C VAL A 73 -7.68 0.16 2.46
N LEU A 74 -7.38 1.39 2.03
CA LEU A 74 -8.31 2.52 2.10
C LEU A 74 -9.24 2.50 0.90
N GLU A 75 -8.66 2.48 -0.30
CA GLU A 75 -9.36 2.68 -1.57
C GLU A 75 -8.72 1.85 -2.68
N SER A 76 -9.53 1.47 -3.67
CA SER A 76 -9.09 0.77 -4.87
C SER A 76 -9.77 1.39 -6.07
N ILE A 77 -9.00 1.83 -7.06
CA ILE A 77 -9.46 2.58 -8.23
C ILE A 77 -9.15 1.75 -9.46
N SER A 78 -10.16 1.39 -10.24
CA SER A 78 -9.96 0.59 -11.46
C SER A 78 -9.33 1.45 -12.56
N ILE A 79 -8.38 0.84 -13.28
CA ILE A 79 -7.71 1.37 -14.47
C ILE A 79 -7.88 0.34 -15.60
N GLY A 80 -9.13 0.04 -15.96
CA GLY A 80 -9.47 -1.07 -16.85
C GLY A 80 -9.41 -2.40 -16.09
N ASP A 81 -8.59 -3.35 -16.56
CA ASP A 81 -8.40 -4.66 -15.91
C ASP A 81 -7.48 -4.59 -14.67
N ASP A 82 -6.75 -3.49 -14.51
CA ASP A 82 -5.80 -3.20 -13.45
C ASP A 82 -6.41 -2.28 -12.38
N GLU A 83 -5.74 -2.14 -11.23
CA GLU A 83 -6.23 -1.36 -10.09
C GLU A 83 -5.09 -0.54 -9.46
N MET A 84 -5.33 0.73 -9.14
CA MET A 84 -4.52 1.49 -8.18
C MET A 84 -5.10 1.30 -6.78
N VAL A 85 -4.26 0.89 -5.84
CA VAL A 85 -4.64 0.57 -4.46
C VAL A 85 -3.97 1.57 -3.53
N ILE A 86 -4.78 2.27 -2.74
CA ILE A 86 -4.31 3.16 -1.68
C ILE A 86 -4.50 2.48 -0.34
N TYR A 87 -3.44 2.40 0.47
CA TYR A 87 -3.48 1.70 1.75
C TYR A 87 -2.67 2.45 2.82
N LYS A 88 -2.92 2.11 4.08
CA LYS A 88 -2.04 2.44 5.20
C LYS A 88 -1.17 1.23 5.51
N LEU A 89 0.11 1.48 5.71
CA LEU A 89 1.10 0.51 6.14
C LEU A 89 1.65 0.96 7.49
N GLU A 90 1.57 0.08 8.48
CA GLU A 90 2.26 0.32 9.73
C GLU A 90 3.73 -0.05 9.60
N LYS A 91 4.61 0.78 10.16
CA LYS A 91 6.04 0.52 10.25
C LYS A 91 6.45 0.59 11.71
N HIS A 92 7.00 -0.50 12.22
CA HIS A 92 7.43 -0.65 13.60
C HIS A 92 8.95 -0.47 13.62
N GLU A 93 9.41 0.59 14.25
CA GLU A 93 10.82 0.79 14.52
C GLU A 93 11.10 0.38 15.96
N ARG A 94 11.95 -0.63 16.15
CA ARG A 94 12.50 -0.95 17.46
C ARG A 94 13.88 -0.31 17.58
N ASN A 95 14.02 0.60 18.54
CA ASN A 95 15.23 1.37 18.77
C ASN A 95 15.61 1.35 20.25
N ARG A 96 16.84 0.91 20.57
CA ARG A 96 17.35 0.90 21.97
C ARG A 96 17.50 2.29 22.58
N GLY A 97 17.55 3.34 21.74
CA GLY A 97 17.65 4.74 22.13
C GLY A 97 16.35 5.53 22.00
N VAL A 98 15.18 4.87 21.98
CA VAL A 98 13.88 5.50 21.69
C VAL A 98 13.63 6.78 22.49
N ILE A 99 13.94 6.79 23.79
CA ILE A 99 13.74 7.94 24.68
C ILE A 99 14.54 9.17 24.22
N ARG A 100 15.77 8.97 23.74
CA ARG A 100 16.59 10.07 23.21
C ARG A 100 16.04 10.58 21.88
N ARG A 101 15.56 9.66 21.03
CA ARG A 101 14.99 9.98 19.72
C ARG A 101 13.69 10.76 19.84
N MET A 102 12.85 10.46 20.85
CA MET A 102 11.62 11.22 21.10
C MET A 102 11.85 12.71 21.40
N GLY A 103 13.06 13.06 21.87
CA GLY A 103 13.43 14.44 22.14
C GLY A 103 13.92 15.22 20.92
N THR A 104 14.11 14.58 19.76
CA THR A 104 14.62 15.25 18.55
C THR A 104 13.50 16.04 17.86
N GLU A 105 13.88 17.13 17.19
CA GLU A 105 12.92 17.95 16.43
C GLU A 105 12.26 17.14 15.30
N ASP A 106 13.02 16.31 14.55
CA ASP A 106 12.46 15.41 13.52
C ASP A 106 11.37 14.47 14.08
N PHE A 107 11.56 13.93 15.30
CA PHE A 107 10.53 13.09 15.89
C PHE A 107 9.26 13.87 16.24
N LYS A 108 9.41 15.07 16.83
CA LYS A 108 8.28 15.94 17.17
C LYS A 108 7.53 16.39 15.93
N GLU A 109 8.24 16.75 14.86
CA GLU A 109 7.64 17.13 13.57
C GLU A 109 6.78 16.00 12.99
N ARG A 110 7.30 14.76 12.99
CA ARG A 110 6.54 13.58 12.55
C ARG A 110 5.34 13.27 13.46
N GLN A 111 5.48 13.51 14.75
CA GLN A 111 4.39 13.35 15.71
C GLN A 111 3.27 14.39 15.48
N GLU A 112 3.63 15.65 15.28
CA GLU A 112 2.70 16.74 14.95
C GLU A 112 2.01 16.53 13.60
N ALA A 113 2.73 15.96 12.62
CA ALA A 113 2.18 15.55 11.34
C ALA A 113 1.22 14.34 11.42
N GLY A 114 1.11 13.69 12.59
CA GLY A 114 0.26 12.53 12.81
C GLY A 114 0.80 11.22 12.21
N GLU A 115 2.09 11.18 11.87
CA GLU A 115 2.76 10.00 11.31
C GLU A 115 3.08 8.97 12.41
N VAL A 116 3.34 9.44 13.64
CA VAL A 116 3.55 8.60 14.82
C VAL A 116 2.20 8.14 15.37
N LYS A 117 1.90 6.84 15.23
CA LYS A 117 0.68 6.22 15.73
C LYS A 117 0.75 5.94 17.23
N SER A 118 1.87 5.38 17.69
CA SER A 118 2.10 5.09 19.10
C SER A 118 3.58 4.93 19.42
N VAL A 119 3.91 5.10 20.69
CA VAL A 119 5.24 4.87 21.23
C VAL A 119 5.11 3.98 22.46
N ASN A 120 5.97 2.97 22.56
CA ASN A 120 6.15 2.15 23.74
C ASN A 120 7.59 2.33 24.22
N GLU A 121 7.76 3.17 25.24
CA GLU A 121 9.06 3.53 25.80
C GLU A 121 9.77 2.32 26.45
N ASP A 122 9.02 1.46 27.15
CA ASP A 122 9.55 0.29 27.86
C ASP A 122 10.20 -0.73 26.92
N SER A 123 9.57 -0.96 25.77
CA SER A 123 10.04 -1.92 24.76
C SER A 123 10.91 -1.29 23.68
N GLY A 124 11.03 0.04 23.69
CA GLY A 124 11.79 0.82 22.71
C GLY A 124 11.16 0.77 21.31
N VAL A 125 9.84 0.79 21.19
CA VAL A 125 9.14 0.64 19.90
C VAL A 125 8.37 1.91 19.55
N ILE A 126 8.55 2.39 18.32
CA ILE A 126 7.72 3.43 17.72
C ILE A 126 6.94 2.80 16.57
N VAL A 127 5.64 3.06 16.50
CA VAL A 127 4.79 2.65 15.40
C VAL A 127 4.45 3.88 14.57
N TYR A 128 4.83 3.85 13.31
CA TYR A 128 4.44 4.81 12.28
C TYR A 128 3.29 4.26 11.46
N SER A 129 2.44 5.13 10.93
CA SER A 129 1.40 4.77 9.98
C SER A 129 1.56 5.61 8.72
N GLU A 130 2.08 4.99 7.67
CA GLU A 130 2.34 5.67 6.41
C GLU A 130 1.24 5.37 5.41
N ARG A 131 0.82 6.38 4.65
CA ARG A 131 -0.05 6.19 3.50
C ARG A 131 0.81 5.80 2.32
N GLN A 132 0.46 4.70 1.68
CA GLN A 132 1.22 4.10 0.58
C GLN A 132 0.29 3.80 -0.61
N MET A 133 0.89 3.55 -1.77
CA MET A 133 0.17 3.10 -2.96
C MET A 133 0.81 1.87 -3.58
N ALA A 134 0.00 1.10 -4.29
CA ALA A 134 0.45 0.01 -5.14
C ALA A 134 -0.44 -0.06 -6.39
N PHE A 135 0.10 -0.62 -7.46
CA PHE A 135 -0.70 -1.02 -8.61
C PHE A 135 -0.82 -2.53 -8.63
N ARG A 136 -2.05 -3.02 -8.78
CA ARG A 136 -2.34 -4.43 -8.99
C ARG A 136 -2.60 -4.61 -10.48
N VAL A 137 -1.68 -5.27 -11.16
CA VAL A 137 -1.67 -5.41 -12.62
C VAL A 137 -1.95 -6.84 -13.04
N LYS A 138 -2.74 -7.00 -14.09
CA LYS A 138 -3.06 -8.29 -14.67
C LYS A 138 -1.98 -8.68 -15.68
N MET A 139 -1.32 -9.79 -15.42
CA MET A 139 -0.27 -10.33 -16.26
C MET A 139 -0.87 -11.15 -17.43
N ALA A 140 -0.04 -11.44 -18.43
CA ALA A 140 -0.45 -12.20 -19.62
C ALA A 140 -0.88 -13.64 -19.31
N ASP A 141 -0.39 -14.21 -18.19
CA ASP A 141 -0.80 -15.53 -17.67
C ASP A 141 -2.17 -15.50 -16.95
N GLY A 142 -2.79 -14.32 -16.85
CA GLY A 142 -4.07 -14.11 -16.18
C GLY A 142 -3.97 -13.91 -14.67
N GLU A 143 -2.77 -14.02 -14.09
CA GLU A 143 -2.54 -13.74 -12.67
C GLU A 143 -2.36 -12.25 -12.41
N TYR A 144 -2.59 -11.85 -11.16
CA TYR A 144 -2.36 -10.47 -10.73
C TYR A 144 -1.05 -10.36 -9.96
N ARG A 145 -0.24 -9.37 -10.32
CA ARG A 145 0.99 -9.02 -9.61
C ARG A 145 0.96 -7.57 -9.18
N TYR A 146 1.87 -7.21 -8.27
CA TYR A 146 1.89 -5.92 -7.63
C TYR A 146 3.10 -5.09 -8.07
N ILE A 147 2.88 -3.79 -8.20
CA ILE A 147 3.90 -2.76 -8.21
C ILE A 147 3.76 -2.02 -6.88
N ILE A 148 4.62 -2.31 -5.92
CA ILE A 148 4.78 -1.55 -4.67
C ILE A 148 5.85 -0.47 -4.89
N ASP A 149 5.71 0.69 -4.26
CA ASP A 149 6.62 1.83 -4.44
C ASP A 149 6.92 2.11 -5.94
N PRO A 150 5.88 2.46 -6.70
CA PRO A 150 5.91 2.41 -8.15
C PRO A 150 6.93 3.37 -8.76
N THR A 151 7.77 2.84 -9.65
CA THR A 151 8.77 3.61 -10.41
C THR A 151 8.27 3.93 -11.81
N ASP A 152 8.79 4.99 -12.43
CA ASP A 152 8.47 5.34 -13.81
C ASP A 152 8.73 4.19 -14.79
N LYS A 153 9.80 3.41 -14.56
CA LYS A 153 10.11 2.22 -15.36
C LYS A 153 8.96 1.22 -15.31
N ALA A 154 8.49 0.86 -14.12
CA ALA A 154 7.40 -0.11 -13.96
C ALA A 154 6.08 0.44 -14.54
N LEU A 155 5.79 1.72 -14.32
CA LEU A 155 4.57 2.35 -14.84
C LEU A 155 4.56 2.45 -16.37
N ASN A 156 5.71 2.71 -17.00
CA ASN A 156 5.82 2.75 -18.46
C ASN A 156 5.64 1.37 -19.11
N VAL A 157 6.06 0.30 -18.44
CA VAL A 157 5.89 -1.08 -18.92
C VAL A 157 4.44 -1.52 -18.83
N HIS A 158 3.79 -1.28 -17.69
CA HIS A 158 2.46 -1.83 -17.42
C HIS A 158 1.31 -0.88 -17.83
N PHE A 159 1.56 0.43 -17.95
CA PHE A 159 0.55 1.43 -18.33
C PHE A 159 0.94 2.33 -19.53
N PRO A 160 1.53 1.80 -20.63
CA PRO A 160 2.06 2.63 -21.71
C PRO A 160 1.00 3.50 -22.40
N LYS A 161 -0.24 3.03 -22.47
CA LYS A 161 -1.36 3.73 -23.12
C LYS A 161 -2.20 4.55 -22.14
N LYS A 162 -2.00 4.39 -20.84
CA LYS A 162 -2.78 5.04 -19.76
C LYS A 162 -1.91 5.89 -18.84
N ARG A 163 -0.68 6.19 -19.26
CA ARG A 163 0.31 6.88 -18.42
C ARG A 163 -0.22 8.20 -17.84
N LYS A 164 -0.88 9.01 -18.66
CA LYS A 164 -1.45 10.30 -18.24
C LYS A 164 -2.57 10.15 -17.19
N GLU A 165 -3.39 9.11 -17.31
CA GLU A 165 -4.44 8.79 -16.33
C GLU A 165 -3.82 8.35 -15.00
N VAL A 166 -2.82 7.47 -15.07
CA VAL A 166 -2.07 7.01 -13.89
C VAL A 166 -1.37 8.17 -13.18
N GLU A 167 -0.73 9.07 -13.90
CA GLU A 167 -0.09 10.27 -13.34
C GLU A 167 -1.09 11.20 -12.66
N GLN A 168 -2.26 11.42 -13.26
CA GLN A 168 -3.32 12.22 -12.66
C GLN A 168 -3.86 11.59 -11.37
N LEU A 169 -3.97 10.26 -11.33
CA LEU A 169 -4.35 9.55 -10.11
C LEU A 169 -3.27 9.66 -9.04
N ILE A 170 -2.01 9.47 -9.39
CA ILE A 170 -0.89 9.65 -8.44
C ILE A 170 -0.93 11.06 -7.85
N GLU A 171 -0.97 12.09 -8.69
CA GLU A 171 -0.98 13.49 -8.23
C GLU A 171 -2.20 13.82 -7.35
N LYS A 172 -3.37 13.24 -7.66
CA LYS A 172 -4.57 13.43 -6.85
C LYS A 172 -4.44 12.89 -5.42
N TYR A 173 -3.79 11.73 -5.25
CA TYR A 173 -3.72 11.06 -3.95
C TYR A 173 -2.40 11.29 -3.21
N PHE A 174 -1.34 11.64 -3.94
CA PHE A 174 0.02 11.89 -3.49
C PHE A 174 0.58 13.11 -4.24
N PRO A 175 0.09 14.33 -3.93
CA PRO A 175 0.56 15.54 -4.59
C PRO A 175 2.05 15.75 -4.34
N GLY A 176 2.82 15.96 -5.41
CA GLY A 176 4.30 15.99 -5.34
C GLY A 176 4.97 14.63 -5.53
N GLY A 177 4.21 13.59 -5.85
CA GLY A 177 4.71 12.26 -6.25
C GLY A 177 4.77 11.22 -5.12
N VAL A 178 5.27 10.05 -5.47
CA VAL A 178 5.58 8.96 -4.53
C VAL A 178 6.87 9.35 -3.82
N LYS A 179 6.82 9.52 -2.48
CA LYS A 179 8.03 9.80 -1.68
C LYS A 179 8.96 8.59 -1.65
#